data_AF-A0A7Y9WU39-F1
#
_entry.id   AF-A0A7Y9WU39-F1
#
_cell.length_a   1.000
_cell.length_b   1.000
_cell.length_c   1.000
_cell.angle_alpha   90.00
_cell.angle_beta   90.00
_cell.angle_gamma   90.00
#
_symmetry.space_group_name_H-M   'P 1'
#
loop_
_entity.id
_entity.type
_entity.pdbx_description
1 polymer ?
#
loop_
_entity_poly.entity_id
_entity_poly.type
_entity_poly.pdbx_seq_one_letter_code
_entity_poly.pdbx_strand_id
1 'polypeptide(L)' 'MLSENNLDLEIALRKIHELSMADGDLGYAYWRDVGQLLQRAAGMQAEIDSLAKELEGCRAMLVRATG' A
#
# COMPACT_ATOMS: atom_id res chain seq x y z
N MET A 1 14.79 9.74 4.88
CA MET A 1 13.98 10.13 3.71
C MET A 1 14.28 9.15 2.59
N LEU A 2 13.36 8.23 2.33
CA LEU A 2 13.32 7.40 1.13
C LEU A 2 11.83 7.25 0.78
N SER A 3 11.23 8.30 0.23
CA SER A 3 9.91 8.20 -0.42
C SER A 3 10.08 8.28 -1.94
N GLU A 4 11.05 7.53 -2.48
CA GLU A 4 11.33 7.54 -3.92
C GLU A 4 10.43 6.59 -4.72
N ASN A 5 9.44 5.96 -4.07
CA ASN A 5 8.46 5.12 -4.75
C ASN A 5 7.04 5.53 -4.34
N ASN A 6 6.63 6.75 -4.69
CA ASN A 6 5.21 7.10 -4.81
C ASN A 6 4.65 6.37 -6.05
N LEU A 7 4.59 5.05 -5.96
CA LEU A 7 3.89 4.23 -6.94
C LEU A 7 2.41 4.63 -6.85
N ASP A 8 1.92 5.29 -7.90
CA ASP A 8 0.49 5.52 -8.05
C ASP A 8 -0.19 4.16 -8.22
N LEU A 9 -0.83 3.70 -7.14
CA LEU A 9 -1.45 2.39 -7.07
C LEU A 9 -2.58 2.24 -8.09
N GLU A 10 -3.30 3.32 -8.39
CA GLU A 10 -4.39 3.29 -9.36
C GLU A 10 -3.83 3.04 -10.77
N ILE A 11 -2.76 3.75 -11.13
CA ILE A 11 -2.06 3.55 -12.40
C ILE A 11 -1.50 2.13 -12.50
N ALA A 12 -0.88 1.62 -11.42
CA ALA A 12 -0.30 0.28 -11.39
C ALA A 12 -1.37 -0.82 -11.56
N LEU A 13 -2.47 -0.73 -10.82
CA LEU A 13 -3.57 -1.69 -10.91
C LEU A 13 -4.23 -1.67 -12.29
N ARG A 14 -4.42 -0.48 -12.89
CA ARG A 14 -4.93 -0.35 -14.26
C ARG A 14 -4.01 -1.05 -15.26
N LYS A 15 -2.69 -0.84 -15.17
CA LYS A 15 -1.72 -1.48 -16.06
C LYS A 15 -1.68 -2.99 -15.92
N ILE A 16 -1.77 -3.50 -14.69
CA ILE A 16 -1.87 -4.93 -14.42
C ILE A 16 -3.16 -5.52 -15.00
N HIS A 17 -4.27 -4.81 -14.91
CA HIS A 17 -5.52 -5.25 -15.54
C HIS A 17 -5.39 -5.32 -17.07
N GLU A 18 -4.79 -4.32 -17.71
CA GLU A 18 -4.49 -4.34 -19.15
C GLU A 18 -3.63 -5.56 -19.54
N LEU A 19 -2.57 -5.85 -18.78
CA LEU A 19 -1.71 -7.03 -19.00
C LEU A 19 -2.47 -8.34 -18.81
N SER A 20 -3.36 -8.40 -17.83
CA SER A 20 -4.20 -9.58 -17.55
C SER A 20 -5.10 -9.96 -18.73
N MET A 21 -5.48 -8.99 -19.57
CA MET A 21 -6.31 -9.21 -20.75
C MET A 21 -5.50 -9.57 -22.01
N ALA A 22 -4.19 -9.31 -22.03
CA ALA A 22 -3.36 -9.45 -23.23
C ALA A 22 -2.89 -10.89 -23.50
N ASP A 23 -2.68 -11.69 -22.43
CA ASP A 23 -2.00 -13.00 -22.49
C ASP A 23 -2.97 -14.20 -22.44
N GLY A 24 -4.28 -13.98 -22.59
CA GLY A 24 -5.31 -15.02 -22.43
C GLY A 24 -5.45 -15.51 -20.98
N ASP A 25 -6.16 -16.63 -20.77
CA ASP A 25 -6.56 -17.10 -19.43
C ASP A 25 -5.40 -17.31 -18.44
N LEU A 26 -4.22 -17.71 -18.94
CA LEU A 26 -3.06 -17.97 -18.08
C LEU A 26 -2.45 -16.67 -17.54
N GLY A 27 -2.35 -15.64 -18.37
CA GLY A 27 -1.89 -14.32 -17.95
C GLY A 27 -2.92 -13.60 -17.09
N TYR A 28 -4.21 -13.86 -17.31
CA TYR A 28 -5.28 -13.27 -16.53
C TYR A 28 -5.17 -13.59 -15.04
N ALA A 29 -5.07 -14.87 -14.69
CA ALA A 29 -4.99 -15.30 -13.29
C ALA A 29 -3.73 -14.75 -12.61
N TYR A 30 -2.58 -14.84 -13.27
CA TYR A 30 -1.31 -14.36 -12.72
C TYR A 30 -1.35 -12.85 -12.44
N TRP A 31 -1.72 -12.04 -13.43
CA TRP A 31 -1.74 -10.59 -13.27
C TRP A 31 -2.80 -10.13 -12.27
N ARG A 32 -3.96 -10.80 -12.23
CA ARG A 32 -4.97 -10.54 -11.20
C ARG A 32 -4.41 -10.76 -9.79
N ASP A 33 -3.72 -11.87 -9.56
CA ASP A 33 -3.17 -12.19 -8.24
C ASP A 33 -2.05 -11.21 -7.83
N VAL A 34 -1.24 -10.75 -8.79
CA VAL A 34 -0.27 -9.66 -8.58
C VAL A 34 -0.97 -8.35 -8.19
N GLY A 35 -2.07 -8.00 -8.86
CA GLY A 35 -2.86 -6.81 -8.52
C GLY A 35 -3.43 -6.86 -7.10
N GLN A 36 -3.97 -8.02 -6.69
CA GLN A 36 -4.46 -8.22 -5.33
C GLN A 36 -3.35 -8.13 -4.28
N LEU A 37 -2.14 -8.62 -4.59
CA LEU A 37 -1.00 -8.49 -3.70
C LEU A 37 -0.64 -7.02 -3.47
N LEU A 38 -0.57 -6.21 -4.53
CA LEU A 38 -0.30 -4.78 -4.41
C LEU A 38 -1.38 -4.04 -3.62
N GLN A 39 -2.65 -4.36 -3.85
CA GLN A 39 -3.75 -3.74 -3.09
C GLN A 39 -3.66 -4.05 -1.59
N ARG A 40 -3.34 -5.30 -1.22
CA ARG A 40 -3.13 -5.68 0.18
C ARG A 40 -1.92 -4.97 0.79
N ALA A 41 -0.81 -4.89 0.06
CA ALA A 41 0.39 -4.20 0.52
C ALA A 41 0.12 -2.70 0.78
N ALA A 42 -0.63 -2.05 -0.10
CA ALA A 42 -1.04 -0.66 0.09
C ALA A 42 -1.95 -0.48 1.31
N GLY A 43 -2.90 -1.41 1.53
CA GLY A 43 -3.72 -1.42 2.74
C GLY A 43 -2.89 -1.57 4.01
N MET A 44 -1.92 -2.49 4.02
CA MET A 44 -1.00 -2.66 5.16
C MET A 44 -0.15 -1.42 5.41
N GLN A 45 0.33 -0.75 4.36
CA GLN A 45 1.09 0.49 4.51
C GLN A 45 0.23 1.60 5.14
N ALA A 46 -1.02 1.75 4.69
CA ALA A 46 -1.94 2.73 5.27
C ALA A 46 -2.23 2.44 6.76
N GLU A 47 -2.35 1.17 7.14
CA GLU A 47 -2.52 0.76 8.54
C GLU A 47 -1.27 1.08 9.38
N ILE A 48 -0.07 0.77 8.85
CA ILE A 48 1.21 1.13 9.49
C ILE A 48 1.29 2.64 9.71
N ASP A 49 0.95 3.45 8.70
CA ASP A 49 1.00 4.91 8.79
C ASP A 49 0.01 5.44 9.84
N SER A 50 -1.19 4.84 9.92
CA SER A 50 -2.19 5.18 10.95
C SER A 50 -1.66 4.86 12.36
N LEU A 51 -1.17 3.64 12.57
CA LEU A 51 -0.63 3.19 13.85
C LEU A 51 0.60 4.02 14.27
N ALA A 52 1.47 4.37 13.33
CA ALA A 52 2.62 5.23 13.59
C ALA A 52 2.19 6.62 14.07
N LYS A 53 1.14 7.19 13.46
CA LYS A 53 0.57 8.49 13.86
C LYS A 53 -0.07 8.42 15.25
N GLU A 54 -0.81 7.36 15.56
CA GLU A 54 -1.38 7.14 16.89
C GLU A 54 -0.30 7.02 17.96
N LEU A 55 0.74 6.22 17.70
CA LEU A 55 1.87 6.05 18.61
C LEU A 55 2.59 7.38 18.89
N GLU A 56 2.79 8.20 17.86
CA GLU A 56 3.38 9.52 18.03
C GLU A 56 2.50 10.44 18.88
N GLY A 57 1.18 10.37 18.70
CA GLY A 57 0.21 11.06 19.57
C GLY A 57 0.33 10.63 21.05
N CYS A 58 0.39 9.32 21.31
CA CYS A 58 0.57 8.80 22.66
C CYS A 58 1.91 9.26 23.29
N ARG A 59 3.01 9.22 22.53
CA ARG A 59 4.32 9.69 22.98
C ARG A 59 4.29 11.18 23.33
N ALA A 60 3.66 12.01 22.50
CA ALA A 60 3.51 13.43 22.77
C ALA A 60 2.68 13.71 24.04
N MET A 61 1.63 12.92 24.29
CA MET A 61 0.84 13.03 25.53
C MET A 61 1.66 12.65 26.77
N LEU A 62 2.44 11.57 26.70
CA LEU A 62 3.31 11.14 27.81
C LEU A 62 4.36 12.20 28.17
N VAL A 63 5.00 12.81 27.16
CA VAL A 63 5.97 13.90 27.38
C VAL A 63 5.31 15.09 28.08
N ARG A 64 4.09 15.46 27.69
CA ARG A 64 3.33 16.54 28.33
C ARG A 64 2.88 16.24 29.75
N ALA A 65 2.71 14.97 30.10
CA ALA A 65 2.26 14.55 31.43
C ALA A 65 3.42 14.39 32.44
N THR A 66 4.65 14.32 31.96
CA THR A 66 5.85 14.04 32.78
C THR A 66 6.87 15.19 32.84
N GLY A 67 6.67 16.24 32.03
CA GLY A 67 7.45 17.49 32.09
C GLY A 67 6.64 18.63 32.67
#